data_AF-D7NGI6-F1
#
_entry.id   AF-D7NGI6-F1
#
_cell.length_a   1.000
_cell.length_b   1.000
_cell.length_c   1.000
_cell.angle_alpha   90.00
_cell.angle_beta   90.00
_cell.angle_gamma   90.00
#
_symmetry.space_group_name_H-M   'P 1'
#
loop_
_entity.id
_entity.type
_entity.pdbx_description
1 polymer ?
#
loop_
_entity_poly.entity_id
_entity_poly.type
_entity_poly.pdbx_seq_one_letter_code
_entity_poly.pdbx_strand_id
1 'polypeptide(L)'
;MTNDIVFFDDIIGEITIPHHIMQVGLGWNIVFRSTTQVHRNIIIRFLGEMKEIGYWSIADDKRYRGEYFSLLLPNTPIPPIFNGRWVGETYGACKVIYVPDDSVEAYKAAKIPDVKEILPISEYNP
;
A
#
# COMPACT_ATOMS: atom_id res chain seq x y z
N MET A 1 -11.59 14.73 12.70
CA MET A 1 -10.91 13.58 12.07
C MET A 1 -11.03 12.43 13.05
N THR A 2 -11.58 11.30 12.64
CA THR A 2 -11.50 10.07 13.44
C THR A 2 -10.10 9.49 13.24
N ASN A 3 -9.44 9.12 14.34
CA ASN A 3 -8.14 8.43 14.30
C ASN A 3 -8.40 6.93 14.41
N ASP A 4 -9.10 6.38 13.42
CA ASP A 4 -9.48 4.98 13.42
C ASP A 4 -8.25 4.14 13.07
N ILE A 5 -7.88 3.24 13.99
CA ILE A 5 -6.75 2.32 13.81
C ILE A 5 -7.32 0.94 13.54
N VAL A 6 -6.93 0.36 12.40
CA VAL A 6 -7.29 -1.01 12.03
C VAL A 6 -6.04 -1.87 12.18
N PHE A 7 -6.14 -2.91 13.01
CA PHE A 7 -5.07 -3.87 13.24
C PHE A 7 -5.31 -5.13 12.42
N PHE A 8 -4.24 -5.59 11.78
CA PHE A 8 -4.19 -6.82 11.03
C PHE A 8 -3.03 -7.68 11.56
N ASP A 9 -3.36 -8.71 12.34
CA ASP A 9 -2.37 -9.57 12.98
C ASP A 9 -2.04 -10.78 12.08
N ASP A 10 -0.74 -11.09 11.93
CA ASP A 10 -0.18 -12.25 11.23
C ASP A 10 -0.73 -12.49 9.80
N ILE A 11 -0.99 -11.41 9.05
CA ILE A 11 -1.43 -11.54 7.65
C ILE A 11 -0.31 -12.17 6.81
N ILE A 12 -0.68 -13.22 6.10
CA ILE A 12 0.10 -13.81 5.02
C ILE A 12 -0.67 -13.63 3.71
N GLY A 13 -0.02 -13.07 2.69
CA GLY A 13 -0.58 -12.95 1.34
C GLY A 13 -1.24 -11.60 1.08
N GLU A 14 -2.55 -11.60 0.86
CA GLU A 14 -3.32 -10.44 0.38
C GLU A 14 -4.31 -9.91 1.43
N ILE A 15 -4.42 -8.58 1.51
CA ILE A 15 -5.39 -7.87 2.32
C ILE A 15 -6.23 -6.98 1.42
N THR A 16 -7.54 -7.02 1.60
CA THR A 16 -8.47 -6.16 0.86
C THR A 16 -9.07 -5.10 1.77
N ILE A 17 -8.89 -3.84 1.39
CA ILE A 17 -9.46 -2.66 2.03
C ILE A 17 -10.73 -2.24 1.26
N PRO A 18 -11.88 -2.08 1.94
CA PRO A 18 -13.18 -1.88 1.31
C PRO A 18 -13.32 -0.51 0.61
N HIS A 19 -14.26 -0.45 -0.34
CA HIS A 19 -14.43 0.67 -1.27
C HIS A 19 -14.71 2.05 -0.64
N HIS A 20 -15.23 2.09 0.59
CA HIS A 20 -15.53 3.34 1.28
C HIS A 20 -14.29 4.01 1.88
N ILE A 21 -13.15 3.32 1.94
CA ILE A 21 -11.87 3.89 2.35
C ILE A 21 -11.14 4.34 1.09
N MET A 22 -11.03 5.66 0.93
CA MET A 22 -10.38 6.32 -0.22
C MET A 22 -9.12 7.11 0.17
N GLN A 23 -8.77 7.10 1.46
CA GLN A 23 -7.59 7.79 1.99
C GLN A 23 -7.03 7.01 3.18
N VAL A 24 -5.71 6.96 3.29
CA VAL A 24 -4.99 6.34 4.42
C VAL A 24 -3.84 7.22 4.88
N GLY A 25 -3.44 7.13 6.15
CA GLY A 25 -2.38 7.94 6.75
C GLY A 25 -2.81 9.35 7.20
N LEU A 26 -4.05 9.74 6.90
CA LEU A 26 -4.78 10.82 7.57
C LEU A 26 -6.13 10.28 8.04
N GLY A 27 -6.32 10.22 9.35
CA GLY A 27 -7.49 9.63 10.00
C GLY A 27 -7.44 8.10 10.10
N TRP A 28 -7.43 7.40 8.96
CA TRP A 28 -7.31 5.93 8.93
C TRP A 28 -5.86 5.48 8.99
N ASN A 29 -5.50 4.79 10.08
CA ASN A 29 -4.19 4.16 10.25
C ASN A 29 -4.35 2.64 10.13
N ILE A 30 -3.69 2.05 9.13
CA ILE A 30 -3.68 0.61 8.95
C ILE A 30 -2.37 0.07 9.52
N VAL A 31 -2.47 -0.84 10.47
CA VAL A 31 -1.33 -1.42 11.19
C VAL A 31 -1.32 -2.92 11.00
N PHE A 32 -0.26 -3.46 10.40
CA PHE A 32 -0.04 -4.92 10.37
C PHE A 32 0.96 -5.31 11.45
N ARG A 33 0.60 -6.26 12.29
CA ARG A 33 1.49 -6.86 13.28
C ARG A 33 1.88 -8.24 12.77
N SER A 34 3.08 -8.38 12.20
CA SER A 34 3.64 -9.69 11.87
C SER A 34 4.52 -10.13 13.02
N THR A 35 4.16 -11.21 13.71
CA THR A 35 4.90 -11.69 14.89
C THR A 35 5.94 -12.77 14.55
N THR A 36 5.91 -13.32 13.33
CA THR A 36 6.61 -14.59 13.04
C THR A 36 7.30 -14.71 11.68
N GLN A 37 7.09 -13.83 10.69
CA GLN A 37 7.62 -14.04 9.33
C GLN A 37 8.27 -12.79 8.75
N VAL A 38 9.60 -12.73 8.90
CA VAL A 38 10.47 -11.77 8.21
C VAL A 38 10.52 -12.13 6.71
N HIS A 39 10.59 -11.14 5.81
CA HIS A 39 10.85 -11.27 4.37
C HIS A 39 9.69 -11.64 3.40
N ARG A 40 8.40 -11.53 3.77
CA ARG A 40 7.30 -11.73 2.79
C ARG A 40 6.70 -10.43 2.27
N ASN A 41 6.43 -10.39 0.96
CA ASN A 41 5.73 -9.32 0.29
C ASN A 41 4.23 -9.42 0.60
N ILE A 42 3.68 -8.44 1.32
CA ILE A 42 2.23 -8.33 1.56
C ILE A 42 1.61 -7.62 0.35
N ILE A 43 0.51 -8.16 -0.16
CA ILE A 43 -0.29 -7.54 -1.20
C ILE A 43 -1.45 -6.78 -0.55
N ILE A 44 -1.61 -5.51 -0.87
CA ILE A 44 -2.67 -4.67 -0.29
C ILE A 44 -3.52 -4.12 -1.41
N ARG A 45 -4.77 -4.58 -1.44
CA ARG A 45 -5.77 -4.21 -2.43
C ARG A 45 -6.69 -3.15 -1.86
N PHE A 46 -6.69 -1.97 -2.45
CA PHE A 46 -7.69 -0.93 -2.15
C PHE A 46 -8.81 -1.00 -3.19
N LEU A 47 -10.03 -1.29 -2.75
CA LEU A 47 -11.19 -1.31 -3.64
C LEU A 47 -11.78 0.09 -3.89
N GLY A 48 -11.41 1.08 -3.07
CA GLY A 48 -11.80 2.47 -3.26
C GLY A 48 -10.98 3.13 -4.36
N GLU A 49 -11.50 4.23 -4.90
CA GLU A 49 -10.71 5.14 -5.73
C GLU A 49 -9.84 5.98 -4.80
N MET A 50 -8.58 5.59 -4.62
CA MET A 50 -7.68 6.25 -3.68
C MET A 50 -7.39 7.69 -4.11
N LYS A 51 -7.53 8.62 -3.18
CA LYS A 51 -7.22 10.04 -3.37
C LYS A 51 -5.92 10.44 -2.68
N GLU A 52 -5.63 9.81 -1.54
CA GLU A 52 -4.42 10.08 -0.76
C GLU A 52 -3.88 8.79 -0.12
N ILE A 53 -2.56 8.61 -0.18
CA ILE A 53 -1.82 7.54 0.48
C ILE A 53 -0.71 8.18 1.32
N GLY A 54 -1.02 8.34 2.62
CA GLY A 54 -0.13 8.88 3.64
C GLY A 54 0.65 7.80 4.40
N TYR A 55 1.39 8.21 5.44
CA TYR A 55 2.16 7.31 6.32
C TYR A 55 1.25 6.26 6.96
N TRP A 56 1.60 4.98 6.83
CA TRP A 56 0.85 3.87 7.38
C TRP A 56 1.85 2.97 8.11
N SER A 57 1.68 2.87 9.43
CA SER A 57 2.60 2.15 10.30
C SER A 57 2.29 0.66 10.28
N ILE A 58 2.95 -0.09 9.41
CA ILE A 58 3.16 -1.51 9.69
C ILE A 58 4.03 -1.58 10.96
N ALA A 59 3.58 -2.34 11.97
CA ALA A 59 3.92 -2.20 13.38
C ALA A 59 5.36 -1.75 13.71
N ASP A 60 5.45 -0.84 14.70
CA ASP A 60 6.63 -0.10 15.20
C ASP A 60 7.79 -0.95 15.76
N ASP A 61 7.76 -2.28 15.61
CA ASP A 61 8.88 -3.12 16.00
C ASP A 61 9.83 -3.31 14.82
N LYS A 62 10.90 -2.50 14.83
CA LYS A 62 12.02 -2.51 13.88
C LYS A 62 12.68 -3.89 13.70
N ARG A 63 12.41 -4.87 14.57
CA ARG A 63 12.90 -6.25 14.44
C ARG A 63 12.13 -7.07 13.40
N TYR A 64 10.92 -6.65 13.03
CA TYR A 64 10.03 -7.38 12.12
C TYR A 64 9.91 -6.71 10.74
N ARG A 65 10.96 -6.02 10.29
CA ARG A 65 11.02 -5.38 8.97
C ARG A 65 10.65 -6.38 7.87
N GLY A 66 9.53 -6.15 7.20
CA GLY A 66 9.28 -6.73 5.89
C GLY A 66 10.15 -5.99 4.86
N GLU A 67 10.78 -6.69 3.94
CA GLU A 67 11.61 -6.02 2.94
C GLU A 67 10.75 -5.15 2.00
N TYR A 68 9.58 -5.65 1.60
CA TYR A 68 8.74 -5.03 0.59
C TYR A 68 7.23 -5.31 0.80
N PHE A 69 6.39 -4.47 0.22
CA PHE A 69 4.96 -4.70 0.00
C PHE A 69 4.59 -4.35 -1.46
N SER A 70 3.40 -4.73 -1.90
CA SER A 70 2.82 -4.29 -3.18
C SER A 70 1.42 -3.71 -2.97
N LEU A 71 1.05 -2.74 -3.81
CA LEU A 71 -0.28 -2.15 -3.83
C LEU A 71 -1.06 -2.58 -5.07
N LEU A 72 -2.35 -2.86 -4.90
CA LEU A 72 -3.31 -3.03 -5.99
C LEU A 72 -4.35 -1.91 -5.86
N LEU A 73 -4.43 -1.09 -6.90
CA LEU A 73 -5.33 0.06 -6.99
C LEU A 73 -6.27 -0.08 -8.20
N PRO A 74 -7.05 -1.17 -8.32
CA PRO A 74 -7.82 -1.52 -9.52
C PRO A 74 -8.86 -0.46 -9.92
N ASN A 75 -9.31 0.36 -8.97
CA ASN A 75 -10.33 1.39 -9.19
C ASN A 75 -9.78 2.81 -9.08
N THR A 76 -8.45 3.00 -9.18
CA THR A 76 -7.81 4.31 -9.02
C THR A 76 -7.10 4.73 -10.31
N PRO A 77 -7.83 5.32 -11.28
CA PRO A 77 -7.27 5.63 -12.60
C PRO A 77 -6.32 6.83 -12.61
N ILE A 78 -6.38 7.68 -11.59
CA ILE A 78 -5.53 8.87 -11.42
C ILE A 78 -4.61 8.62 -10.23
N PRO A 79 -3.28 8.84 -10.35
CA PRO A 79 -2.36 8.67 -9.23
C PRO A 79 -2.82 9.46 -8.00
N PRO A 80 -2.98 8.82 -6.82
CA PRO A 80 -3.28 9.53 -5.59
C PRO A 80 -2.10 10.39 -5.17
N ILE A 81 -2.35 11.30 -4.23
CA ILE A 81 -1.28 12.04 -3.57
C ILE A 81 -0.55 11.08 -2.64
N PHE A 82 0.76 10.90 -2.87
CA PHE A 82 1.63 10.16 -1.96
C PHE A 82 2.37 11.12 -1.04
N ASN A 83 2.30 10.87 0.27
CA ASN A 83 3.12 11.60 1.22
C ASN A 83 4.60 11.20 1.05
N GLY A 84 5.54 12.14 1.22
CA GLY A 84 6.97 11.86 1.09
C GLY A 84 7.56 10.83 2.07
N ARG A 85 6.81 10.38 3.08
CA ARG A 85 7.19 9.30 4.01
C ARG A 85 6.21 8.12 4.00
N TRP A 86 5.45 7.94 2.92
CA TRP A 86 4.35 6.98 2.90
C TRP A 86 4.77 5.52 3.12
N VAL A 87 5.98 5.10 2.69
CA VAL A 87 6.49 3.72 2.89
C VAL A 87 6.80 3.38 4.37
N GLY A 88 6.74 4.35 5.27
CA GLY A 88 7.00 4.14 6.68
C GLY A 88 8.49 3.93 7.01
N GLU A 89 8.82 3.75 8.29
CA GLU A 89 10.19 3.43 8.74
C GLU A 89 10.48 1.92 8.74
N THR A 90 9.44 1.11 8.57
CA THR A 90 9.47 -0.35 8.80
C THR A 90 9.60 -1.17 7.52
N TYR A 91 9.40 -0.57 6.34
CA TYR A 91 9.59 -1.20 5.03
C TYR A 91 10.63 -0.44 4.21
N GLY A 92 11.35 -1.16 3.34
CA GLY A 92 12.41 -0.58 2.52
C GLY A 92 11.89 0.14 1.27
N ALA A 93 10.85 -0.42 0.63
CA ALA A 93 10.21 0.14 -0.57
C ALA A 93 8.88 -0.57 -0.88
N CYS A 94 8.05 0.06 -1.69
CA CYS A 94 6.99 -0.59 -2.45
C CYS A 94 7.59 -1.34 -3.66
N LYS A 95 7.38 -2.65 -3.74
CA LYS A 95 7.87 -3.48 -4.84
C LYS A 95 7.15 -3.17 -6.15
N VAL A 96 5.82 -3.18 -6.13
CA VAL A 96 4.99 -2.97 -7.33
C VAL A 96 3.71 -2.25 -6.94
N ILE A 97 3.29 -1.28 -7.74
CA ILE A 97 1.92 -0.77 -7.74
C ILE A 97 1.23 -1.28 -9.00
N TYR A 98 0.15 -2.06 -8.83
CA TYR A 98 -0.73 -2.48 -9.91
C TYR A 98 -1.90 -1.52 -10.04
N VAL A 99 -2.13 -0.99 -11.24
CA VAL A 99 -3.11 0.08 -11.53
C VAL A 99 -3.94 -0.27 -12.76
N PRO A 100 -5.05 0.42 -13.08
CA PRO A 100 -5.78 0.18 -14.32
C PRO A 100 -4.84 0.25 -15.52
N ASP A 101 -5.03 -0.63 -16.50
CA ASP A 101 -4.12 -0.78 -17.65
C ASP A 101 -3.86 0.55 -18.37
N ASP A 102 -4.91 1.33 -18.60
CA ASP A 102 -4.85 2.63 -19.27
C ASP A 102 -4.20 3.74 -18.40
N SER A 103 -3.92 3.47 -17.13
CA SER A 103 -3.38 4.43 -16.15
C SER A 103 -1.89 4.26 -15.89
N VAL A 104 -1.25 3.20 -16.37
CA VAL A 104 0.16 2.86 -16.07
C VAL A 104 1.10 4.03 -16.36
N GLU A 105 0.97 4.66 -17.53
CA GLU A 105 1.85 5.76 -17.92
C GLU A 105 1.64 7.02 -17.08
N ALA A 106 0.40 7.31 -16.67
CA ALA A 106 0.12 8.41 -15.74
C ALA A 106 0.77 8.18 -14.38
N TYR A 107 0.75 6.94 -13.88
CA TYR A 107 1.40 6.57 -12.62
C TYR A 107 2.93 6.63 -12.71
N LYS A 108 3.53 6.18 -13.82
CA LYS A 108 4.99 6.35 -14.05
C LYS A 108 5.40 7.82 -14.11
N ALA A 109 4.59 8.67 -14.76
CA ALA A 109 4.85 10.10 -14.87
C ALA A 109 4.76 10.83 -13.52
N ALA A 110 3.98 10.31 -12.56
CA ALA A 110 3.82 10.88 -11.23
C ALA A 110 5.08 10.77 -10.34
N LYS A 111 6.09 9.98 -10.72
CA LYS A 111 7.37 9.82 -10.00
C LYS A 111 7.18 9.56 -8.50
N ILE A 112 6.30 8.61 -8.18
CA ILE A 112 5.98 8.23 -6.80
C ILE A 112 7.26 7.73 -6.11
N PRO A 113 7.64 8.28 -4.95
CA PRO A 113 8.85 7.88 -4.26
C PRO A 113 8.74 6.45 -3.72
N ASP A 114 9.88 5.77 -3.62
CA ASP A 114 10.00 4.44 -3.00
C ASP A 114 9.17 3.34 -3.68
N VAL A 115 8.84 3.50 -4.97
CA VAL A 115 8.20 2.49 -5.81
C VAL A 115 9.22 1.93 -6.80
N LYS A 116 9.41 0.60 -6.81
CA LYS A 116 10.32 -0.04 -7.78
C LYS A 116 9.68 -0.17 -9.17
N GLU A 117 8.43 -0.63 -9.23
CA GLU A 117 7.74 -0.92 -10.48
C GLU A 117 6.26 -0.49 -10.44
N ILE A 118 5.73 -0.15 -11.60
CA ILE A 118 4.31 0.18 -11.82
C ILE A 118 3.85 -0.64 -13.02
N LEU A 119 2.89 -1.53 -12.79
CA LEU A 119 2.41 -2.51 -13.77
C LEU A 119 0.89 -2.40 -13.95
N PRO A 120 0.34 -2.80 -15.11
CA PRO A 120 -1.10 -2.90 -15.29
C PRO A 120 -1.68 -4.00 -14.39
N ILE A 121 -2.92 -3.82 -13.94
CA ILE A 121 -3.61 -4.78 -13.06
C ILE A 121 -3.85 -6.12 -13.78
N SER A 122 -3.93 -6.12 -15.11
CA SER A 122 -4.00 -7.35 -15.91
C SER A 122 -2.77 -8.25 -15.80
N GLU A 123 -1.60 -7.71 -15.40
CA GLU A 123 -0.39 -8.49 -15.14
C GLU A 123 -0.33 -9.07 -13.71
N TYR A 124 -1.27 -8.69 -12.83
CA TYR A 124 -1.33 -9.23 -11.49
C TYR A 124 -1.79 -10.70 -11.51
N ASN A 125 -0.89 -11.60 -11.11
CA ASN A 125 -1.16 -13.02 -10.93
C ASN A 125 -1.00 -13.40 -9.44
N PRO A 126 -2.08 -13.77 -8.74
CA PRO A 126 -2.05 -14.13 -7.31
C PRO A 126 -1.34 -15.46 -7.02
#